data_AF-A0A9E1RJ96-F1
#
_entry.id   AF-A0A9E1RJ96-F1
#
_cell.length_a   1.000
_cell.length_b   1.000
_cell.length_c   1.000
_cell.angle_alpha   90.00
_cell.angle_beta   90.00
_cell.angle_gamma   90.00
#
_symmetry.space_group_name_H-M   'P 1'
#
loop_
_entity.id
_entity.type
_entity.pdbx_description
1 polymer ?
#
loop_
_entity_poly.entity_id
_entity_poly.type
_entity_poly.pdbx_seq_one_letter_code
_entity_poly.pdbx_strand_id
1 'polypeptide(L)'
;MENEELKSNPTEDLAPRTRKFTHAGYGFLGLNIVYLAVAMYFIPPFNLGLTAVLSLLAFALLLGVLTYYLLKGKKRLAQVLAIIYGARTLFTAYSLMDVSTFQAVPFFLPCLFLTFYLLGRAGWDWP
;
A
#
# COMPACT_ATOMS: atom_id res chain seq x y z
N MET A 1 -48.31 8.94 0.82
CA MET A 1 -47.33 9.08 1.91
C MET A 1 -46.21 8.09 1.63
N GLU A 2 -45.24 8.42 0.77
CA GLU A 2 -44.18 7.46 0.40
C GLU A 2 -42.95 8.09 -0.28
N ASN A 3 -42.76 9.41 -0.18
CA ASN A 3 -41.73 10.11 -0.96
C ASN A 3 -40.65 10.81 -0.10
N GLU A 4 -40.45 10.42 1.16
CA GLU A 4 -39.47 11.07 2.05
C GLU A 4 -38.53 10.11 2.81
N GLU A 5 -38.69 8.79 2.67
CA GLU A 5 -37.85 7.77 3.34
C GLU A 5 -36.53 7.46 2.59
N LEU A 6 -36.22 8.19 1.51
CA LEU A 6 -34.93 8.06 0.80
C LEU A 6 -34.00 9.24 1.10
N LYS A 7 -34.04 9.78 2.31
CA LYS A 7 -32.95 10.62 2.81
C LYS A 7 -31.83 9.68 3.27
N SER A 8 -31.06 9.18 2.31
CA SER A 8 -29.85 8.37 2.53
C SER A 8 -29.08 8.97 3.71
N ASN A 9 -29.09 8.26 4.84
CA ASN A 9 -28.48 8.75 6.06
C ASN A 9 -26.97 8.88 5.79
N PRO A 10 -26.37 10.08 5.85
CA PRO A 10 -24.98 10.28 5.44
C PRO A 10 -24.01 9.37 6.23
N THR A 11 -24.41 8.89 7.40
CA THR A 11 -23.69 7.92 8.22
C THR A 11 -23.56 6.52 7.60
N GLU A 12 -24.52 6.04 6.82
CA GLU A 12 -24.47 4.71 6.19
C GLU A 12 -23.52 4.67 4.98
N ASP A 13 -23.35 5.77 4.25
CA ASP A 13 -22.39 5.87 3.14
C ASP A 13 -20.94 6.07 3.65
N LEU A 14 -20.79 6.73 4.80
CA LEU A 14 -19.49 6.94 5.43
C LEU A 14 -18.88 5.64 6.00
N ALA A 15 -19.68 4.71 6.51
CA ALA A 15 -19.21 3.46 7.08
C ALA A 15 -18.42 2.56 6.09
N PRO A 16 -18.94 2.23 4.88
CA PRO A 16 -18.22 1.43 3.90
C PRO A 16 -17.00 2.17 3.36
N ARG A 17 -17.10 3.49 3.12
CA ARG A 17 -15.97 4.31 2.68
C ARG A 17 -14.84 4.31 3.71
N THR A 18 -15.16 4.52 4.98
CA THR A 18 -14.17 4.50 6.09
C THR A 18 -13.49 3.14 6.17
N ARG A 19 -14.25 2.03 6.07
CA ARG A 19 -13.69 0.67 6.04
C ARG A 19 -12.70 0.45 4.90
N LYS A 20 -12.97 0.95 3.69
CA LYS A 20 -12.04 0.84 2.54
C LYS A 20 -10.70 1.53 2.84
N PHE A 21 -10.73 2.74 3.40
CA PHE A 21 -9.53 3.47 3.78
C PHE A 21 -8.77 2.81 4.94
N THR A 22 -9.49 2.24 5.91
CA THR A 22 -8.89 1.46 7.00
C THR A 22 -8.19 0.22 6.47
N HIS A 23 -8.84 -0.55 5.61
CA HIS A 23 -8.24 -1.73 4.98
C HIS A 23 -7.05 -1.37 4.08
N ALA A 24 -7.14 -0.28 3.32
CA ALA A 24 -6.03 0.19 2.49
C ALA A 24 -4.84 0.67 3.34
N GLY A 25 -5.09 1.36 4.45
CA GLY A 25 -4.05 1.80 5.38
C GLY A 25 -3.32 0.63 6.04
N TYR A 26 -4.06 -0.28 6.69
CA TYR A 26 -3.44 -1.44 7.34
C TYR A 26 -2.82 -2.40 6.34
N GLY A 27 -3.45 -2.61 5.18
CA GLY A 27 -2.90 -3.41 4.10
C GLY A 27 -1.61 -2.82 3.53
N PHE A 28 -1.58 -1.50 3.29
CA PHE A 28 -0.37 -0.80 2.88
C PHE A 28 0.76 -0.99 3.89
N LEU A 29 0.48 -0.79 5.18
CA LEU A 29 1.50 -0.95 6.23
C LEU A 29 1.99 -2.40 6.29
N GLY A 30 1.08 -3.37 6.41
CA GLY A 30 1.40 -4.79 6.54
C GLY A 30 2.19 -5.32 5.36
N LEU A 31 1.76 -5.00 4.13
CA LEU A 31 2.46 -5.43 2.92
C LEU A 31 3.85 -4.80 2.80
N ASN A 32 4.03 -3.52 3.17
CA ASN A 32 5.36 -2.92 3.19
C ASN A 32 6.30 -3.53 4.25
N ILE A 33 5.77 -3.96 5.39
CA ILE A 33 6.55 -4.68 6.40
C ILE A 33 6.96 -6.07 5.88
N VAL A 34 6.05 -6.80 5.22
CA VAL A 34 6.37 -8.07 4.56
C VAL A 34 7.44 -7.87 3.48
N TYR A 35 7.29 -6.84 2.64
CA TYR A 35 8.30 -6.45 1.65
C TYR A 35 9.66 -6.23 2.31
N LEU A 36 9.71 -5.49 3.42
CA LEU A 36 10.96 -5.22 4.13
C LEU A 36 11.60 -6.51 4.67
N ALA A 37 10.80 -7.41 5.27
CA ALA A 37 11.27 -8.71 5.76
C ALA A 37 11.87 -9.57 4.65
N VAL A 38 11.21 -9.64 3.49
CA VAL A 38 11.72 -10.36 2.31
C VAL A 38 13.02 -9.72 1.81
N ALA A 39 13.09 -8.39 1.75
CA ALA A 39 14.30 -7.68 1.35
C ALA A 39 15.47 -7.96 2.30
N MET A 40 15.23 -7.96 3.61
CA MET A 40 16.25 -8.29 4.62
C MET A 40 16.73 -9.74 4.54
N TYR A 41 15.86 -10.68 4.17
CA TYR A 41 16.23 -12.09 4.00
C TYR A 41 17.13 -12.31 2.79
N PHE A 42 16.81 -11.69 1.64
CA PHE A 42 17.54 -11.90 0.38
C PHE A 42 18.76 -10.99 0.18
N ILE A 43 18.89 -9.90 0.94
CA ILE A 43 20.02 -8.96 0.84
C ILE A 43 20.92 -9.06 2.10
N PRO A 44 21.83 -10.06 2.19
CA PRO A 44 22.87 -10.07 3.21
C PRO A 44 24.14 -9.33 2.75
N PRO A 45 24.95 -8.74 3.66
CA PRO A 45 24.66 -8.39 5.05
C PRO A 45 24.13 -6.94 5.12
N PHE A 46 22.99 -6.74 5.78
CA PHE A 46 22.60 -5.40 6.23
C PHE A 46 23.65 -4.91 7.21
N ASN A 47 24.56 -4.06 6.73
CA ASN A 47 25.51 -3.40 7.59
C ASN A 47 24.70 -2.41 8.43
N LEU A 48 24.31 -2.82 9.64
CA LEU A 48 23.51 -2.04 10.59
C LEU A 48 24.31 -0.85 11.18
N GLY A 49 25.13 -0.22 10.33
CA GLY A 49 25.72 1.06 10.61
C GLY A 49 24.64 2.13 10.81
N LEU A 50 25.04 3.21 11.46
CA LEU A 50 24.15 4.29 11.86
C LEU A 50 23.29 4.81 10.69
N THR A 51 23.87 4.93 9.49
CA THR A 51 23.16 5.40 8.30
C THR A 51 22.04 4.44 7.86
N ALA A 52 22.31 3.13 7.83
CA ALA A 52 21.31 2.13 7.48
C ALA A 52 20.15 2.11 8.49
N VAL A 53 20.47 2.20 9.78
CA VAL A 53 19.47 2.27 10.85
C VAL A 53 18.62 3.53 10.73
N LEU A 54 19.23 4.69 10.47
CA LEU A 54 18.50 5.94 10.25
C LEU A 54 17.61 5.87 9.00
N SER A 55 18.08 5.26 7.91
CA SER A 55 17.27 5.05 6.70
C SER A 55 16.09 4.13 6.96
N LEU A 56 16.29 3.03 7.70
CA LEU A 56 15.20 2.13 8.10
C LEU A 56 14.17 2.84 8.99
N LEU A 57 14.64 3.62 9.96
CA LEU A 57 13.76 4.40 10.83
C LEU A 57 12.97 5.45 10.05
N ALA A 58 13.63 6.19 9.14
CA ALA A 58 12.98 7.18 8.29
C ALA A 58 11.94 6.54 7.38
N PHE A 59 12.24 5.36 6.81
CA PHE A 59 11.29 4.59 6.01
C PHE A 59 10.08 4.14 6.83
N ALA A 60 10.30 3.59 8.03
CA ALA A 60 9.22 3.19 8.93
C ALA A 60 8.34 4.38 9.35
N LEU A 61 8.94 5.53 9.66
CA LEU A 61 8.21 6.76 9.97
C LEU A 61 7.39 7.24 8.77
N LEU A 62 7.97 7.23 7.56
CA LEU A 62 7.27 7.59 6.33
C LEU A 62 6.05 6.67 6.11
N LEU A 63 6.22 5.36 6.27
CA LEU A 63 5.10 4.40 6.18
C LEU A 63 4.02 4.71 7.21
N GLY A 64 4.40 5.00 8.46
CA GLY A 64 3.47 5.38 9.52
C GLY A 64 2.69 6.64 9.18
N VAL A 65 3.36 7.68 8.69
CA VAL A 65 2.74 8.94 8.28
C VAL A 65 1.78 8.73 7.10
N LEU A 66 2.20 8.01 6.06
CA LEU A 66 1.35 7.69 4.91
C LEU A 66 0.12 6.87 5.32
N THR A 67 0.31 5.88 6.19
CA THR A 67 -0.77 5.06 6.76
C THR A 67 -1.75 5.93 7.53
N TYR A 68 -1.26 6.84 8.38
CA TYR A 68 -2.09 7.76 9.14
C TYR A 68 -2.96 8.64 8.23
N TYR A 69 -2.39 9.18 7.15
CA TYR A 69 -3.16 9.98 6.19
C TYR A 69 -4.15 9.15 5.36
N LEU A 70 -3.83 7.88 5.07
CA LEU A 70 -4.75 6.92 4.48
C LEU A 70 -5.94 6.68 5.41
N LEU A 71 -5.70 6.45 6.70
CA LEU A 71 -6.74 6.28 7.72
C LEU A 71 -7.62 7.53 7.89
N LYS A 72 -7.09 8.73 7.63
CA LYS A 72 -7.86 9.98 7.54
C LYS A 72 -8.74 10.10 6.28
N GLY A 73 -8.80 9.09 5.43
CA GLY A 73 -9.68 9.08 4.26
C GLY A 73 -9.20 9.97 3.10
N LYS A 74 -7.90 10.29 3.04
CA LYS A 74 -7.34 11.16 1.99
C LYS A 74 -7.29 10.43 0.64
N LYS A 75 -8.37 10.55 -0.15
CA LYS A 75 -8.52 9.93 -1.49
C LYS A 75 -7.36 10.26 -2.45
N ARG A 76 -6.92 11.52 -2.50
CA ARG A 76 -5.77 11.94 -3.35
C ARG A 76 -4.48 11.19 -3.00
N LEU A 77 -4.22 10.96 -1.72
CA LEU A 77 -3.04 10.21 -1.29
C LEU A 77 -3.11 8.75 -1.76
N ALA A 78 -4.27 8.11 -1.58
CA ALA A 78 -4.49 6.75 -2.03
C ALA A 78 -4.28 6.61 -3.55
N GLN A 79 -4.77 7.58 -4.34
CA GLN A 79 -4.56 7.61 -5.80
C GLN A 79 -3.09 7.76 -6.19
N VAL A 80 -2.37 8.69 -5.56
CA VAL A 80 -0.92 8.88 -5.83
C VAL A 80 -0.13 7.62 -5.46
N LEU A 81 -0.41 7.04 -4.28
CA LEU A 81 0.25 5.80 -3.86
C LEU A 81 -0.09 4.64 -4.80
N ALA A 82 -1.35 4.50 -5.23
CA ALA A 82 -1.72 3.50 -6.21
C ALA A 82 -0.95 3.66 -7.53
N ILE A 83 -0.78 4.88 -8.06
CA ILE A 83 0.02 5.10 -9.27
C ILE A 83 1.48 4.65 -9.05
N ILE A 84 2.08 5.01 -7.92
CA ILE A 84 3.46 4.63 -7.58
C ILE A 84 3.61 3.10 -7.47
N TYR A 85 2.69 2.43 -6.77
CA TYR A 85 2.72 0.97 -6.61
C TYR A 85 2.37 0.23 -7.90
N GLY A 86 1.50 0.79 -8.74
CA GLY A 86 1.20 0.26 -10.07
C GLY A 86 2.43 0.32 -10.98
N ALA A 87 3.11 1.47 -11.04
CA ALA A 87 4.36 1.62 -11.78
C ALA A 87 5.45 0.65 -11.27
N ARG A 88 5.58 0.50 -9.94
CA ARG A 88 6.49 -0.49 -9.36
C ARG A 88 6.12 -1.92 -9.75
N THR A 89 4.84 -2.27 -9.72
CA THR A 89 4.38 -3.62 -10.08
C THR A 89 4.73 -3.93 -11.54
N LEU A 90 4.50 -2.98 -12.45
CA LEU A 90 4.89 -3.12 -13.87
C LEU A 90 6.40 -3.29 -14.03
N PHE A 91 7.20 -2.49 -13.31
CA PHE A 91 8.65 -2.60 -13.35
C PHE A 91 9.14 -3.97 -12.83
N THR A 92 8.60 -4.43 -11.69
CA THR A 92 8.90 -5.76 -11.12
C THR A 92 8.47 -6.89 -12.05
N ALA A 93 7.30 -6.77 -12.70
CA ALA A 93 6.83 -7.74 -13.68
C ALA A 93 7.72 -7.79 -14.92
N TYR A 94 8.16 -6.62 -15.41
CA TYR A 94 9.13 -6.54 -16.51
C TYR A 94 10.45 -7.19 -16.13
N SER A 95 10.96 -6.95 -14.91
CA SER A 95 12.20 -7.58 -14.45
C SER A 95 12.13 -9.10 -14.43
N LEU A 96 10.97 -9.73 -14.17
CA LEU A 96 10.83 -11.19 -14.23
C LEU A 96 11.08 -11.80 -15.61
N MET A 97 11.01 -10.99 -16.68
CA MET A 97 11.31 -11.45 -18.03
C MET A 97 12.81 -11.50 -18.33
N ASP A 98 13.64 -10.90 -17.47
CA ASP A 98 15.10 -10.92 -17.58
C ASP A 98 15.66 -12.15 -16.87
N VAL A 99 16.53 -12.91 -17.55
CA VAL A 99 17.18 -14.13 -17.03
C VAL A 99 18.06 -13.83 -15.80
N SER A 100 18.43 -12.57 -15.59
CA SER A 100 19.28 -12.05 -14.51
C SER A 100 18.49 -11.68 -13.25
N THR A 101 17.26 -12.18 -13.06
CA THR A 101 16.38 -11.62 -12.03
C THR A 101 16.86 -11.87 -10.61
N PHE A 102 16.85 -10.82 -9.79
CA PHE A 102 17.09 -10.92 -8.36
C PHE A 102 16.07 -11.89 -7.72
N GLN A 103 16.55 -12.87 -6.95
CA GLN A 103 15.72 -13.99 -6.44
C GLN A 103 14.49 -13.56 -5.61
N ALA A 104 14.48 -12.33 -5.07
CA ALA A 104 13.35 -11.81 -4.30
C ALA A 104 12.20 -11.23 -5.15
N VAL A 105 12.42 -10.95 -6.44
CA VAL A 105 11.42 -10.32 -7.33
C VAL A 105 10.09 -11.08 -7.38
N PRO A 106 10.06 -12.43 -7.47
CA PRO A 106 8.81 -13.20 -7.43
C PRO A 106 8.01 -13.03 -6.13
N PHE A 107 8.66 -12.73 -5.00
CA PHE A 107 8.01 -12.49 -3.72
C PHE A 107 7.51 -11.05 -3.59
N PHE A 108 8.19 -10.08 -4.21
CA PHE A 108 7.76 -8.69 -4.20
C PHE A 108 6.54 -8.42 -5.07
N LEU A 109 6.42 -9.11 -6.20
CA LEU A 109 5.32 -8.88 -7.15
C LEU A 109 3.92 -9.05 -6.54
N PRO A 110 3.56 -10.17 -5.88
CA PRO A 110 2.25 -10.31 -5.26
C PRO A 110 2.00 -9.27 -4.18
N CYS A 111 3.05 -8.90 -3.42
CA CYS A 111 2.97 -7.88 -2.38
C CYS A 111 2.66 -6.50 -2.96
N LEU A 112 3.34 -6.11 -4.05
CA LEU A 112 3.14 -4.83 -4.73
C LEU A 112 1.77 -4.78 -5.40
N PHE A 113 1.35 -5.87 -6.05
CA PHE A 113 0.06 -5.97 -6.71
C PHE A 113 -1.11 -5.86 -5.71
N LEU A 114 -1.03 -6.56 -4.58
CA LEU A 114 -2.04 -6.46 -3.51
C LEU A 114 -2.10 -5.04 -2.94
N THR A 115 -0.94 -4.41 -2.71
CA THR A 115 -0.89 -3.04 -2.20
C THR A 115 -1.53 -2.07 -3.19
N PHE A 116 -1.21 -2.21 -4.47
CA PHE A 116 -1.80 -1.44 -5.55
C PHE A 116 -3.33 -1.58 -5.59
N TYR A 117 -3.84 -2.81 -5.54
CA TYR A 117 -5.27 -3.08 -5.57
C TYR A 117 -6.00 -2.48 -4.36
N LEU A 118 -5.46 -2.62 -3.15
CA LEU A 118 -6.05 -2.03 -1.93
C LEU A 118 -6.07 -0.50 -1.97
N LEU A 119 -4.99 0.12 -2.47
CA LEU A 119 -4.94 1.57 -2.65
C LEU A 119 -5.89 2.04 -3.76
N GLY A 120 -6.00 1.29 -4.86
CA GLY A 120 -6.93 1.54 -5.95
C GLY A 120 -8.38 1.46 -5.49
N ARG A 121 -8.71 0.49 -4.64
CA ARG A 121 -10.02 0.38 -3.98
C ARG A 121 -10.37 1.58 -3.12
N ALA A 122 -9.41 2.14 -2.38
CA ALA A 122 -9.63 3.36 -1.61
C ALA A 122 -9.62 4.65 -2.47
N GLY A 123 -8.86 4.66 -3.57
CA GLY A 123 -8.64 5.82 -4.43
C GLY A 123 -9.66 6.00 -5.56
N TRP A 124 -10.22 4.92 -6.09
CA TRP A 124 -11.17 4.90 -7.23
C TRP A 124 -12.42 4.06 -6.96
N ASP A 125 -12.62 3.60 -5.73
CA ASP A 125 -13.79 2.80 -5.36
C ASP A 125 -13.97 1.54 -6.22
N TRP A 126 -12.85 0.89 -6.59
CA TRP A 126 -12.86 -0.41 -7.27
C TRP A 126 -13.63 -1.46 -6.45
N PRO A 127 -14.26 -2.45 -7.12
CA PRO A 127 -15.01 -3.51 -6.44
C PRO A 127 -14.14 -4.25 -5.41
#